data_AF-A0A536STG0-F1
#
_entry.id   AF-A0A536STG0-F1
#
_cell.length_a   1.000
_cell.length_b   1.000
_cell.length_c   1.000
_cell.angle_alpha   90.00
_cell.angle_beta   90.00
_cell.angle_gamma   90.00
#
_symmetry.space_group_name_H-M   'P 1'
#
loop_
_entity.id
_entity.type
_entity.pdbx_description
1 polymer ?
#
loop_
_entity_poly.entity_id
_entity_poly.type
_entity_poly.pdbx_seq_one_letter_code
_entity_poly.pdbx_strand_id
1 'polypeptide(L)'
;MSAERPAFRPELEGLRGVAILLVVLFHAGVGAFGGGFVGVDVFFVLSGFFITGLLVRELESAGSVDVTGFYARRALRLLPALLVVVLCTLGVVMWLYAPIDRAQIAGNARAVALYGGNIEFARTATDYFGSGDNPLLHTWSLAVEEQFYIVWPLLFVVA
;
A
#
# COMPACT_ATOMS: atom_id res chain seq x y z
N MET A 1 -3.74 -25.22 -22.07
CA MET A 1 -4.36 -25.51 -20.76
C MET A 1 -4.81 -24.19 -20.17
N SER A 2 -6.12 -24.00 -20.02
CA SER A 2 -6.70 -22.80 -19.41
C SER A 2 -6.37 -22.81 -17.91
N ALA A 3 -5.50 -21.92 -17.47
CA ALA A 3 -5.27 -21.68 -16.04
C ALA A 3 -6.63 -21.38 -15.38
N GLU A 4 -7.04 -22.19 -14.41
CA GLU A 4 -8.22 -21.89 -13.62
C GLU A 4 -8.01 -20.52 -12.97
N ARG A 5 -8.96 -19.60 -13.19
CA ARG A 5 -8.93 -18.30 -12.52
C ARG A 5 -8.95 -18.58 -11.01
N PRO A 6 -8.07 -17.96 -10.21
CA PRO A 6 -8.12 -18.11 -8.77
C PRO A 6 -9.54 -17.81 -8.30
N ALA A 7 -10.15 -18.77 -7.59
CA ALA A 7 -11.50 -18.65 -7.10
C ALA A 7 -11.64 -17.35 -6.31
N PHE A 8 -12.51 -16.46 -6.77
CA PHE A 8 -12.79 -15.22 -6.07
C PHE A 8 -13.35 -15.55 -4.68
N ARG A 9 -12.75 -15.00 -3.63
CA ARG A 9 -13.12 -15.25 -2.22
C ARG A 9 -13.84 -14.00 -1.68
N PRO A 10 -15.14 -13.83 -1.96
CA PRO A 10 -15.88 -12.61 -1.59
C PRO A 10 -15.82 -12.34 -0.08
N GLU A 11 -15.77 -13.38 0.74
CA GLU A 11 -15.68 -13.27 2.20
C GLU A 11 -14.38 -12.61 2.66
N LEU A 12 -13.26 -12.93 2.00
CA LEU A 12 -11.95 -12.37 2.34
C LEU A 12 -11.78 -10.95 1.78
N GLU A 13 -12.32 -10.68 0.59
CA GLU A 13 -12.37 -9.31 0.05
C GLU A 13 -13.30 -8.40 0.87
N GLY A 14 -14.43 -8.93 1.36
CA GLY A 14 -15.30 -8.23 2.30
C GLY A 14 -14.58 -7.89 3.60
N LEU A 15 -13.79 -8.83 4.13
CA LEU A 15 -12.98 -8.60 5.33
C LEU A 15 -11.92 -7.49 5.10
N ARG A 16 -11.30 -7.42 3.92
CA ARG A 16 -10.40 -6.29 3.57
C ARG A 16 -11.15 -4.97 3.55
N GLY A 17 -12.37 -4.96 3.01
CA GLY A 17 -13.24 -3.78 3.02
C GLY A 17 -13.55 -3.30 4.45
N VAL A 18 -13.89 -4.22 5.34
CA VAL A 18 -14.10 -3.92 6.77
C VAL A 18 -12.82 -3.38 7.41
N ALA A 19 -11.68 -4.01 7.14
CA ALA A 19 -10.39 -3.58 7.67
C ALA A 19 -10.04 -2.14 7.25
N ILE A 20 -10.24 -1.79 5.98
CA ILE A 20 -10.05 -0.42 5.46
C ILE A 20 -11.03 0.55 6.13
N LEU A 21 -12.30 0.17 6.26
CA LEU A 21 -13.32 1.01 6.89
C LEU A 21 -12.98 1.34 8.35
N LEU A 22 -12.47 0.36 9.11
CA LEU A 22 -12.01 0.59 10.48
C LEU A 22 -10.88 1.64 10.53
N VAL A 23 -9.91 1.55 9.62
CA VAL A 23 -8.81 2.52 9.54
C VAL A 23 -9.32 3.91 9.18
N VAL A 24 -10.25 4.02 8.23
CA VAL A 24 -10.85 5.31 7.84
C VAL A 24 -11.62 5.92 9.00
N LEU A 25 -12.47 5.15 9.69
CA LEU A 25 -13.28 5.64 10.82
C LEU A 25 -12.41 6.05 12.01
N PHE A 26 -11.31 5.34 12.24
CA PHE A 26 -10.31 5.72 13.24
C PHE A 26 -9.69 7.10 12.92
N HIS A 27 -9.21 7.31 11.69
CA HIS A 27 -8.63 8.60 11.30
C HIS A 27 -9.67 9.72 11.19
N ALA A 28 -10.93 9.39 10.93
CA ALA A 28 -12.04 10.35 10.95
C ALA A 28 -12.48 10.75 12.37
N GLY A 29 -11.89 10.18 13.43
CA GLY A 29 -12.19 10.53 14.82
C GLY A 29 -13.54 10.02 15.31
N VAL A 30 -14.10 8.98 14.70
CA VAL A 30 -15.39 8.41 15.12
C VAL A 30 -15.17 7.63 16.42
N GLY A 31 -15.71 8.13 17.54
CA GLY A 31 -15.35 7.67 18.89
C GLY A 31 -15.49 6.17 19.17
N ALA A 32 -16.38 5.46 18.47
CA ALA A 32 -16.53 4.01 18.61
C ALA A 32 -15.37 3.19 18.00
N PHE A 33 -14.48 3.83 17.22
CA PHE A 33 -13.46 3.16 16.41
C PHE A 33 -12.02 3.48 16.84
N GLY A 34 -11.78 3.78 18.12
CA GLY A 34 -10.44 4.06 18.67
C GLY A 34 -9.41 2.92 18.48
N GLY A 35 -9.87 1.69 18.22
CA GLY A 35 -9.01 0.54 17.87
C GLY A 35 -8.89 0.26 16.37
N GLY A 36 -9.38 1.15 15.50
CA GLY A 36 -9.48 0.87 14.06
C GLY A 36 -8.13 0.71 13.34
N PHE A 37 -7.01 1.10 13.96
CA PHE A 37 -5.66 0.85 13.47
C PHE A 37 -5.35 -0.64 13.27
N VAL A 38 -6.00 -1.54 14.02
CA VAL A 38 -5.89 -3.02 13.84
C VAL A 38 -6.30 -3.45 12.43
N GLY A 39 -7.12 -2.64 11.73
CA GLY A 39 -7.44 -2.90 10.33
C GLY A 39 -6.22 -2.95 9.42
N VAL A 40 -5.12 -2.24 9.74
CA VAL A 40 -3.87 -2.31 8.98
C VAL A 40 -3.25 -3.71 9.08
N ASP A 41 -3.21 -4.30 10.28
CA ASP A 41 -2.64 -5.63 10.51
C ASP A 41 -3.43 -6.70 9.75
N VAL A 42 -4.77 -6.64 9.86
CA VAL A 42 -5.66 -7.55 9.13
C VAL A 42 -5.45 -7.42 7.62
N PHE A 43 -5.33 -6.19 7.12
CA PHE A 43 -5.08 -5.95 5.70
C PHE A 43 -3.75 -6.57 5.24
N PHE A 44 -2.66 -6.38 5.99
CA PHE A 44 -1.37 -7.00 5.67
C PHE A 44 -1.39 -8.52 5.69
N VAL A 45 -2.03 -9.13 6.69
CA VAL A 45 -2.16 -10.60 6.76
C VAL A 45 -2.90 -11.14 5.54
N LEU A 46 -4.02 -10.51 5.16
CA LEU A 46 -4.80 -10.92 3.98
C LEU A 46 -4.01 -10.71 2.69
N SER A 47 -3.32 -9.58 2.56
CA SER A 47 -2.41 -9.27 1.45
C SER A 47 -1.35 -10.37 1.27
N GLY A 48 -0.69 -10.77 2.36
CA GLY A 48 0.26 -11.89 2.36
C GLY A 48 -0.37 -13.22 1.97
N PHE A 49 -1.54 -13.56 2.53
CA PHE A 49 -2.27 -14.78 2.20
C PHE A 49 -2.64 -14.85 0.71
N PHE A 50 -3.18 -13.78 0.14
CA PHE A 50 -3.61 -13.74 -1.25
C PHE A 50 -2.43 -13.83 -2.23
N ILE A 51 -1.36 -13.07 -2.00
CA ILE A 51 -0.20 -13.10 -2.89
C ILE A 51 0.54 -14.42 -2.78
N THR A 52 0.72 -14.97 -1.57
CA THR A 52 1.33 -16.30 -1.43
C THR A 52 0.52 -17.37 -2.13
N GLY A 53 -0.80 -17.38 -1.94
CA GLY A 53 -1.67 -18.33 -2.63
C GLY A 53 -1.64 -18.17 -4.15
N LEU A 54 -1.51 -16.94 -4.66
CA LEU A 54 -1.34 -16.69 -6.10
C LEU A 54 -0.04 -17.31 -6.62
N LEU A 55 1.09 -17.03 -5.96
CA LEU A 55 2.42 -17.50 -6.37
C LEU A 55 2.53 -19.03 -6.28
N VAL A 56 2.01 -19.64 -5.20
CA VAL A 56 2.00 -21.10 -5.05
C VAL A 56 1.22 -21.77 -6.17
N ARG A 57 0.00 -21.28 -6.49
CA ARG A 57 -0.80 -21.84 -7.59
C ARG A 57 -0.13 -21.66 -8.95
N GLU A 58 0.50 -20.52 -9.18
CA GLU A 58 1.25 -20.27 -10.41
C GLU A 58 2.43 -21.25 -10.53
N LEU A 59 3.19 -21.44 -9.45
CA LEU A 59 4.28 -22.40 -9.40
C LEU A 59 3.79 -23.84 -9.62
N GLU A 60 2.70 -24.27 -8.97
CA GLU A 60 2.13 -25.61 -9.11
C GLU A 60 1.59 -25.87 -10.53
N SER A 61 1.02 -24.86 -11.18
CA SER A 61 0.37 -25.02 -12.49
C SER A 61 1.29 -24.80 -13.69
N ALA A 62 2.26 -23.88 -13.58
CA ALA A 62 3.17 -23.50 -14.64
C ALA A 62 4.62 -23.95 -14.41
N GLY A 63 4.94 -24.50 -13.24
CA GLY A 63 6.29 -24.93 -12.86
C GLY A 63 7.27 -23.79 -12.58
N SER A 64 6.83 -22.53 -12.70
CA SER A 64 7.63 -21.34 -12.45
C SER A 64 6.72 -20.15 -12.14
N VAL A 65 7.29 -19.10 -11.55
CA VAL A 65 6.60 -17.83 -11.27
C VAL A 65 6.98 -16.80 -12.35
N ASP A 66 5.99 -16.22 -13.04
CA ASP A 66 6.20 -15.07 -13.93
C ASP A 66 6.34 -13.78 -13.12
N VAL A 67 7.55 -13.55 -12.60
CA VAL A 67 7.91 -12.37 -11.81
C VAL A 67 7.69 -11.07 -12.60
N THR A 68 8.01 -11.06 -13.89
CA THR A 68 7.83 -9.88 -14.73
C THR A 68 6.35 -9.54 -14.88
N GLY A 69 5.51 -10.52 -15.21
CA GLY A 69 4.07 -10.33 -15.29
C GLY A 69 3.45 -9.97 -13.94
N PHE A 70 3.96 -10.53 -12.84
CA PHE A 70 3.52 -10.18 -11.49
C PHE A 70 3.70 -8.68 -11.22
N TYR A 71 4.92 -8.15 -11.44
CA TYR A 71 5.19 -6.73 -11.23
C TYR A 71 4.44 -5.85 -12.24
N ALA A 72 4.34 -6.26 -13.51
CA ALA A 72 3.62 -5.48 -14.52
C ALA A 72 2.14 -5.30 -14.16
N ARG A 73 1.44 -6.39 -13.77
CA ARG A 73 0.03 -6.34 -13.34
C ARG A 73 -0.14 -5.41 -12.13
N ARG A 74 0.81 -5.47 -11.21
CA ARG A 74 0.74 -4.70 -9.97
C ARG A 74 1.02 -3.21 -10.19
N ALA A 75 2.04 -2.89 -10.98
CA ALA A 75 2.35 -1.51 -11.39
C ALA A 75 1.16 -0.88 -12.12
N LEU A 76 0.57 -1.58 -13.09
CA LEU A 76 -0.61 -1.08 -13.83
C LEU A 76 -1.85 -0.91 -12.94
N ARG A 77 -1.94 -1.62 -11.83
CA ARG A 77 -3.06 -1.53 -10.89
C ARG A 77 -2.88 -0.37 -9.89
N LEU A 78 -1.68 -0.13 -9.39
CA LEU A 78 -1.45 0.74 -8.22
C LEU A 78 -0.79 2.07 -8.58
N LEU A 79 0.15 2.06 -9.52
CA LEU A 79 0.89 3.26 -9.91
C LEU A 79 -0.02 4.37 -10.44
N PRO A 80 -1.05 4.12 -11.27
CA PRO A 80 -1.93 5.19 -11.75
C PRO A 80 -2.64 5.92 -10.61
N ALA A 81 -3.23 5.17 -9.67
CA ALA A 81 -3.93 5.76 -8.53
C ALA A 81 -2.98 6.53 -7.61
N LEU A 82 -1.79 5.97 -7.34
CA LEU A 82 -0.77 6.62 -6.55
C LEU A 82 -0.31 7.95 -7.18
N LEU A 83 -0.02 7.95 -8.48
CA LEU A 83 0.39 9.16 -9.19
C LEU A 83 -0.70 10.23 -9.18
N VAL A 84 -1.97 9.85 -9.36
CA VAL A 84 -3.09 10.78 -9.24
C VAL A 84 -3.13 11.42 -7.86
N VAL A 85 -3.06 10.61 -6.79
CA VAL A 85 -3.05 11.12 -5.41
C VAL A 85 -1.88 12.07 -5.19
N VAL A 86 -0.66 11.66 -5.55
CA VAL A 86 0.55 12.47 -5.36
C VAL A 86 0.47 13.79 -6.12
N LEU A 87 0.09 13.76 -7.40
CA LEU A 87 0.01 14.97 -8.23
C LEU A 87 -1.08 15.92 -7.77
N CYS A 88 -2.26 15.40 -7.40
CA CYS A 88 -3.33 16.21 -6.84
C CYS A 88 -2.92 16.84 -5.49
N THR A 89 -2.30 16.07 -4.59
CA THR A 89 -1.80 16.57 -3.32
C THR A 89 -0.75 17.66 -3.53
N LEU A 90 0.21 17.46 -4.44
CA LEU A 90 1.20 18.48 -4.79
C LEU A 90 0.53 19.75 -5.33
N GLY A 91 -0.46 19.62 -6.23
CA GLY A 91 -1.21 20.76 -6.75
C GLY A 91 -1.89 21.58 -5.65
N VAL A 92 -2.53 20.91 -4.69
CA VAL A 92 -3.18 21.54 -3.53
C VAL A 92 -2.15 22.18 -2.60
N VAL A 93 -1.04 21.50 -2.31
CA VAL A 93 0.05 21.99 -1.44
C VAL A 93 0.72 23.23 -2.03
N MET A 94 0.89 23.30 -3.34
CA MET A 94 1.42 24.50 -4.01
C MET A 94 0.54 25.74 -3.81
N TRP A 95 -0.77 25.55 -3.63
CA TRP A 95 -1.72 26.63 -3.38
C TRP A 95 -1.84 27.00 -1.90
N LEU A 96 -1.88 26.01 -0.99
CA LEU A 96 -2.21 26.21 0.42
C LEU A 96 -1.02 26.38 1.37
N TYR A 97 0.12 25.75 1.10
CA TYR A 97 1.21 25.64 2.08
C TYR A 97 2.26 26.74 1.89
N ALA A 98 3.05 27.05 2.93
CA ALA A 98 4.16 27.99 2.83
C ALA A 98 5.33 27.38 2.02
N PRO A 99 6.19 28.21 1.38
CA PRO A 99 7.28 27.70 0.54
C PRO A 99 8.22 26.71 1.23
N ILE A 100 8.47 26.88 2.52
CA ILE A 100 9.33 25.98 3.30
C ILE A 100 8.73 24.57 3.41
N ASP A 101 7.41 24.48 3.64
CA ASP A 101 6.71 23.20 3.76
C ASP A 101 6.58 22.51 2.40
N ARG A 102 6.42 23.27 1.31
CA ARG A 102 6.36 22.72 -0.06
C ARG A 102 7.60 21.92 -0.41
N ALA A 103 8.78 22.39 -0.02
CA ALA A 103 10.05 21.69 -0.29
C ALA A 103 10.11 20.34 0.44
N GLN A 104 9.68 20.30 1.70
CA GLN A 104 9.58 19.07 2.47
C GLN A 104 8.56 18.10 1.87
N ILE A 105 7.36 18.57 1.52
CA ILE A 105 6.34 17.73 0.91
C ILE A 105 6.76 17.22 -0.47
N ALA A 106 7.53 17.98 -1.26
CA ALA A 106 8.10 17.49 -2.51
C ALA A 106 9.09 16.32 -2.29
N GLY A 107 9.90 16.39 -1.22
CA GLY A 107 10.76 15.27 -0.80
C GLY A 107 9.94 14.03 -0.43
N ASN A 108 8.90 14.21 0.37
CA ASN A 108 7.95 13.16 0.74
C ASN A 108 7.27 12.54 -0.48
N ALA A 109 6.79 13.36 -1.42
CA ALA A 109 6.15 12.92 -2.65
C ALA A 109 7.08 12.07 -3.51
N ARG A 110 8.37 12.43 -3.59
CA ARG A 110 9.38 11.61 -4.27
C ARG A 110 9.56 10.26 -3.58
N ALA A 111 9.66 10.24 -2.25
CA ALA A 111 9.78 9.00 -1.50
C ALA A 111 8.54 8.10 -1.71
N VAL A 112 7.34 8.68 -1.67
CA VAL A 112 6.08 7.96 -1.89
C VAL A 112 5.99 7.38 -3.31
N ALA A 113 6.34 8.15 -4.34
CA ALA A 113 6.36 7.68 -5.72
C ALA A 113 7.33 6.51 -5.96
N LEU A 114 8.36 6.38 -5.12
CA LEU A 114 9.33 5.29 -5.14
C LEU A 114 9.02 4.18 -4.11
N TYR A 115 7.83 4.20 -3.51
CA TYR A 115 7.44 3.27 -2.43
C TYR A 115 8.43 3.22 -1.25
N GLY A 116 9.04 4.37 -0.95
CA GLY A 116 9.95 4.60 0.19
C GLY A 116 9.36 5.51 1.27
N GLY A 117 8.06 5.80 1.22
CA GLY A 117 7.40 6.72 2.16
C GLY A 117 7.58 6.32 3.62
N ASN A 118 7.48 5.03 3.95
CA ASN A 118 7.70 4.53 5.32
C ASN A 118 9.10 4.89 5.87
N ILE A 119 10.14 4.78 5.05
CA ILE A 119 11.51 5.09 5.46
C ILE A 119 11.69 6.60 5.63
N GLU A 120 11.15 7.39 4.70
CA GLU A 120 11.21 8.85 4.77
C GLU A 120 10.48 9.36 6.01
N PHE A 121 9.27 8.86 6.27
CA PHE A 121 8.48 9.29 7.43
C PHE A 121 9.09 8.80 8.75
N ALA A 122 9.71 7.62 8.80
CA ALA A 122 10.45 7.20 9.98
C ALA A 122 11.63 8.14 10.34
N ARG A 123 12.17 8.88 9.36
CA ARG A 123 13.26 9.85 9.56
C ARG A 123 12.78 11.26 9.87
N THR A 124 11.61 11.62 9.35
CA THR A 124 11.15 13.02 9.28
C THR A 124 9.87 13.28 10.06
N ALA A 125 9.04 12.26 10.31
CA ALA A 125 7.82 12.39 11.08
C ALA A 125 8.11 12.11 12.55
N THR A 126 7.69 13.04 13.39
CA THR A 126 7.81 12.96 14.85
C THR A 126 6.75 12.06 15.48
N ASP A 127 5.54 12.04 14.91
CA ASP A 127 4.44 11.19 15.35
C ASP A 127 3.50 10.89 14.17
N TYR A 128 3.18 9.60 13.97
CA TYR A 128 2.24 9.17 12.94
C TYR A 128 0.79 9.59 13.25
N PHE A 129 0.41 9.59 14.53
CA PHE A 129 -0.94 9.95 14.99
C PHE A 129 -1.03 11.43 15.41
N GLY A 130 0.04 12.20 15.18
CA GLY A 130 0.14 13.62 15.53
C GLY A 130 -0.64 14.55 14.60
N SER A 131 -0.25 15.83 14.56
CA SER A 131 -0.99 16.97 13.99
C SER A 131 -1.35 16.93 12.49
N GLY A 132 -1.07 15.86 11.75
CA GLY A 132 -1.54 15.71 10.37
C GLY A 132 -0.84 16.63 9.36
N ASP A 133 0.33 17.17 9.68
CA ASP A 133 1.03 18.19 8.89
C ASP A 133 1.56 17.65 7.54
N ASN A 134 1.65 16.34 7.39
CA ASN A 134 2.06 15.70 6.15
C ASN A 134 0.86 14.99 5.47
N PRO A 135 0.31 15.55 4.38
CA PRO A 135 -0.87 14.98 3.72
C PRO A 135 -0.61 13.62 3.07
N LEU A 136 0.65 13.22 2.90
CA LEU A 136 1.04 11.94 2.31
C LEU A 136 1.37 10.87 3.36
N LEU A 137 1.28 11.19 4.66
CA LEU A 137 1.74 10.32 5.74
C LEU A 137 1.07 8.94 5.73
N HIS A 138 -0.22 8.87 5.41
CA HIS A 138 -1.02 7.64 5.34
C HIS A 138 -0.53 6.62 4.29
N THR A 139 0.37 7.01 3.38
CA THR A 139 0.91 6.13 2.32
C THR A 139 2.04 5.21 2.78
N TRP A 140 2.48 5.31 4.03
CA TRP A 140 3.54 4.45 4.58
C TRP A 140 3.21 2.95 4.47
N SER A 141 1.95 2.58 4.70
CA SER A 141 1.51 1.18 4.71
C SER A 141 1.56 0.58 3.30
N LEU A 142 1.24 1.39 2.28
CA LEU A 142 1.41 1.02 0.87
C LEU A 142 2.88 0.77 0.53
N ALA A 143 3.80 1.62 1.02
CA ALA A 143 5.23 1.42 0.81
C ALA A 143 5.73 0.10 1.42
N VAL A 144 5.32 -0.22 2.66
CA VAL A 144 5.66 -1.49 3.32
C VAL A 144 5.09 -2.68 2.55
N GLU A 145 3.83 -2.59 2.13
CA GLU A 145 3.18 -3.64 1.36
C GLU A 145 3.92 -3.91 0.03
N GLU A 146 4.33 -2.87 -0.69
CA GLU A 146 5.09 -3.00 -1.95
C GLU A 146 6.48 -3.58 -1.74
N GLN A 147 7.17 -3.18 -0.68
CA GLN A 147 8.46 -3.75 -0.31
C GLN A 147 8.35 -5.26 -0.06
N PHE A 148 7.30 -5.70 0.65
CA PHE A 148 7.00 -7.11 0.81
C PHE A 148 6.82 -7.81 -0.55
N TYR A 149 6.05 -7.22 -1.47
CA TYR A 149 5.80 -7.82 -2.77
C TYR A 149 6.97 -7.76 -3.74
N ILE A 150 7.94 -6.87 -3.56
CA ILE A 150 9.20 -6.95 -4.30
C ILE A 150 9.97 -8.19 -3.86
N VAL A 151 10.10 -8.44 -2.55
CA VAL A 151 10.91 -9.55 -2.04
C VAL A 151 10.23 -10.91 -2.26
N TRP A 152 8.92 -11.00 -2.02
CA TRP A 152 8.24 -12.29 -1.88
C TRP A 152 8.27 -13.18 -3.14
N PRO A 153 7.94 -12.71 -4.36
CA PRO A 153 8.03 -13.53 -5.58
C PRO A 153 9.46 -13.97 -5.90
N LEU A 154 10.47 -13.17 -5.56
CA LEU A 154 11.87 -13.50 -5.81
C LEU A 154 12.32 -14.71 -4.98
N LEU A 155 11.81 -14.85 -3.76
CA LEU A 155 12.10 -16.01 -2.91
C LEU A 155 11.60 -17.32 -3.54
N PHE A 156 10.50 -17.29 -4.28
CA PHE A 156 9.98 -18.47 -4.99
C PHE A 156 10.82 -18.88 -6.20
N VAL A 157 11.65 -17.98 -6.74
CA VAL A 157 12.54 -18.27 -7.88
C VAL A 157 13.88 -18.83 -7.43
N VAL A 158 14.34 -18.46 -6.23
CA VAL A 158 15.66 -18.84 -5.69
C VAL A 158 15.59 -20.12 -4.84
N ALA A 159 14.42 -20.49 -4.34
CA ALA A 159 14.17 -21.71 -3.55
C ALA A 159 14.00 -22.95 -4.44
#